data_AF-A0AAW2CX33-F1
#
_entry.id   AF-A0AAW2CX33-F1
#
_cell.length_a   1.000
_cell.length_b   1.000
_cell.length_c   1.000
_cell.angle_alpha   90.00
_cell.angle_beta   90.00
_cell.angle_gamma   90.00
#
_symmetry.space_group_name_H-M   'P 1'
#
loop_
_entity.id
_entity.type
_entity.pdbx_description
1 polymer ?
#
loop_
_entity_poly.entity_id
_entity_poly.type
_entity_poly.pdbx_seq_one_letter_code
_entity_poly.pdbx_strand_id
1 'polypeptide(L)'
;MTTERFHARRGKASGSFEHFAQSVGGGDPYSLSKAIEVLNQYDYLDDYSYVKVTKALQQKEDRLVFMGMPEHRRKAWMEKIADPKD
;
A
#
# COMPACT_ATOMS: atom_id res chain seq x y z
N MET A 1 -28.31 12.21 -48.02
CA MET A 1 -27.63 11.07 -47.37
C MET A 1 -27.89 11.17 -45.87
N THR A 2 -28.64 10.18 -45.33
CA THR A 2 -28.64 9.56 -43.97
C THR A 2 -28.15 10.38 -42.76
N THR A 3 -28.71 10.39 -41.55
CA THR A 3 -29.82 9.70 -40.86
C THR A 3 -29.95 10.40 -39.48
N GLU A 4 -31.17 10.48 -38.96
CA GLU A 4 -31.58 11.01 -37.64
C GLU A 4 -30.90 10.37 -36.42
N ARG A 5 -30.89 11.08 -35.27
CA ARG A 5 -31.26 10.53 -33.93
C ARG A 5 -31.35 11.62 -32.84
N PHE A 6 -32.56 12.16 -32.74
CA PHE A 6 -33.37 12.47 -31.57
C PHE A 6 -32.88 12.34 -30.10
N HIS A 7 -33.33 13.34 -29.30
CA HIS A 7 -33.94 13.29 -27.95
C HIS A 7 -33.07 12.87 -26.73
N ALA A 8 -33.23 13.37 -25.49
CA ALA A 8 -34.08 14.39 -24.88
C ALA A 8 -33.56 14.71 -23.45
N ARG A 9 -34.00 15.86 -22.92
CA ARG A 9 -33.70 16.47 -21.61
C ARG A 9 -34.38 15.76 -20.42
N ARG A 10 -33.75 15.78 -19.23
CA ARG A 10 -34.34 15.88 -17.86
C ARG A 10 -33.18 15.67 -16.85
N GLY A 11 -32.82 16.53 -15.91
CA GLY A 11 -33.60 17.39 -15.02
C GLY A 11 -33.76 16.69 -13.66
N LYS A 12 -33.12 17.19 -12.58
CA LYS A 12 -33.68 17.31 -11.22
C LYS A 12 -32.64 17.70 -10.15
N ALA A 13 -33.18 18.40 -9.15
CA ALA A 13 -32.52 19.16 -8.12
C ALA A 13 -32.12 18.34 -6.87
N SER A 14 -31.23 18.96 -6.09
CA SER A 14 -31.16 19.03 -4.62
C SER A 14 -31.48 17.77 -3.82
N GLY A 15 -30.43 17.14 -3.32
CA GLY A 15 -30.45 16.27 -2.15
C GLY A 15 -29.28 16.66 -1.26
N SER A 16 -29.57 17.31 -0.14
CA SER A 16 -28.65 17.48 0.97
C SER A 16 -28.22 16.09 1.44
N PHE A 17 -26.98 15.72 1.22
CA PHE A 17 -26.35 14.65 1.97
C PHE A 17 -25.13 15.26 2.64
N GLU A 18 -25.21 15.31 3.97
CA GLU A 18 -24.13 15.73 4.85
C GLU A 18 -22.83 15.09 4.34
N HIS A 19 -21.88 15.94 3.93
CA HIS A 19 -20.51 15.52 3.69
C HIS A 19 -19.94 15.06 5.03
N PHE A 20 -20.24 13.82 5.42
CA PHE A 20 -19.31 13.01 6.18
C PHE A 20 -18.09 12.84 5.27
N ALA A 21 -17.21 13.83 5.32
CA ALA A 21 -15.85 13.76 4.82
C ALA A 21 -15.07 12.78 5.71
N GLN A 22 -15.46 11.50 5.70
CA GLN A 22 -14.55 10.42 6.03
C GLN A 22 -13.82 10.08 4.75
N SER A 23 -12.74 10.80 4.50
CA SER A 23 -11.75 10.46 3.48
C SER A 23 -11.02 9.18 3.91
N VAL A 24 -11.70 8.05 3.75
CA VAL A 24 -11.12 6.70 3.77
C VAL A 24 -10.96 6.29 2.31
N GLY A 25 -9.93 6.81 1.64
CA GLY A 25 -9.75 6.55 0.22
C GLY A 25 -8.32 6.78 -0.24
N GLY A 26 -7.54 5.70 -0.30
CA GLY A 26 -6.27 5.66 -1.06
C GLY A 26 -5.03 6.08 -0.27
N GLY A 27 -4.77 5.47 0.89
CA GLY A 27 -3.43 5.54 1.48
C GLY A 27 -2.40 4.91 0.54
N ASP A 28 -1.22 5.51 0.41
CA ASP A 28 -0.11 4.97 -0.37
C ASP A 28 0.10 3.49 0.00
N PRO A 29 -0.06 2.54 -0.95
CA PRO A 29 0.05 1.10 -0.66
C PRO A 29 1.47 0.75 -0.19
N TYR A 30 2.42 1.65 -0.42
CA TYR A 30 3.81 1.55 0.00
C TYR A 30 4.12 2.50 1.15
N SER A 31 3.16 2.88 1.98
CA SER A 31 3.43 3.69 3.17
C SER A 31 4.26 2.89 4.19
N LEU A 32 5.05 3.59 5.01
CA LEU A 32 5.84 2.95 6.06
C LEU A 32 4.94 2.13 7.00
N SER A 33 3.80 2.67 7.43
CA SER A 33 2.86 1.96 8.30
C SER A 33 2.41 0.64 7.70
N LYS A 34 2.07 0.61 6.40
CA LYS A 34 1.70 -0.62 5.70
C LYS A 34 2.84 -1.62 5.62
N ALA A 35 4.06 -1.15 5.39
CA ALA A 35 5.24 -2.03 5.38
C ALA A 35 5.52 -2.64 6.77
N ILE A 36 5.33 -1.89 7.84
CA ILE A 36 5.44 -2.40 9.21
C ILE A 36 4.31 -3.40 9.53
N GLU A 37 3.07 -3.13 9.10
CA GLU A 37 1.96 -4.10 9.24
C GLU A 37 2.29 -5.43 8.56
N VAL A 38 2.92 -5.41 7.38
CA VAL A 38 3.36 -6.64 6.70
C VAL A 38 4.55 -7.29 7.41
N LEU A 39 5.50 -6.51 7.92
CA LEU A 39 6.64 -7.03 8.69
C LEU A 39 6.18 -7.74 9.98
N ASN A 40 5.14 -7.24 10.63
CA ASN A 40 4.59 -7.83 11.85
C ASN A 40 3.96 -9.23 11.62
N GLN A 41 3.75 -9.66 10.38
CA GLN A 41 3.27 -11.01 10.06
C GLN A 41 4.36 -12.08 10.18
N TYR A 42 5.63 -11.68 10.39
CA TYR A 42 6.75 -12.59 10.53
C TYR A 42 7.15 -12.72 12.00
N ASP A 43 6.30 -13.35 12.82
CA ASP A 43 6.50 -13.53 14.28
C ASP A 43 7.77 -14.29 14.68
N TYR A 44 8.43 -14.95 13.73
CA TYR A 44 9.68 -15.68 13.96
C TYR A 44 10.94 -14.79 13.90
N LEU A 45 10.81 -13.53 13.48
CA LEU A 45 11.93 -12.59 13.48
C LEU A 45 12.32 -12.23 14.91
N ASP A 46 13.61 -12.39 15.25
CA ASP A 46 14.14 -11.88 16.52
C ASP A 46 14.14 -10.34 16.53
N ASP A 47 14.13 -9.76 17.74
CA ASP A 47 14.05 -8.31 17.94
C ASP A 47 15.13 -7.53 17.19
N TYR A 48 16.34 -8.08 17.10
CA TYR A 48 17.47 -7.41 16.47
C TYR A 48 17.31 -7.37 14.95
N SER A 49 16.95 -8.51 14.36
CA SER A 49 16.61 -8.62 12.94
C SER A 49 15.40 -7.73 12.58
N TYR A 50 14.37 -7.71 13.43
CA TYR A 50 13.19 -6.86 13.24
C TYR A 50 13.57 -5.36 13.21
N VAL A 51 14.41 -4.91 14.14
CA VAL A 51 14.88 -3.51 14.17
C VAL A 51 15.71 -3.17 12.92
N LYS A 52 16.58 -4.08 12.46
CA LYS A 52 17.37 -3.88 11.22
C LYS A 52 16.47 -3.74 10.00
N VAL A 53 15.51 -4.64 9.84
CA VAL A 53 14.56 -4.61 8.71
C VAL A 53 13.70 -3.36 8.78
N THR A 54 13.20 -2.98 9.96
CA THR A 54 12.44 -1.73 10.18
C THR A 54 13.24 -0.50 9.75
N LYS A 55 14.55 -0.46 10.05
CA LYS A 55 15.44 0.63 9.60
C LYS A 55 15.60 0.65 8.07
N ALA A 56 15.72 -0.51 7.42
CA ALA A 56 15.76 -0.59 5.96
C ALA A 56 14.45 -0.06 5.33
N LEU A 57 13.29 -0.41 5.90
CA LEU A 57 11.98 0.05 5.41
C LEU A 57 11.72 1.57 5.57
N GLN A 58 12.55 2.29 6.33
CA GLN A 58 12.52 3.76 6.34
C GLN A 58 12.90 4.33 4.97
N GLN A 59 13.76 3.63 4.23
CA GLN A 59 14.11 4.00 2.86
C GLN A 59 12.98 3.65 1.91
N LYS A 60 12.58 4.62 1.09
CA LYS A 60 11.44 4.47 0.19
C LYS A 60 11.67 3.36 -0.84
N GLU A 61 12.87 3.25 -1.41
CA GLU A 61 13.19 2.20 -2.38
C GLU A 61 13.12 0.81 -1.77
N ASP A 62 13.75 0.58 -0.61
CA ASP A 62 13.71 -0.71 0.09
C ASP A 62 12.28 -1.10 0.45
N ARG A 63 11.46 -0.12 0.85
CA ARG A 63 10.05 -0.33 1.14
C ARG A 63 9.24 -0.75 -0.09
N LEU A 64 9.48 -0.11 -1.23
CA LEU A 64 8.85 -0.49 -2.50
C LEU A 64 9.23 -1.92 -2.90
N VAL A 65 10.52 -2.26 -2.75
CA VAL A 65 11.04 -3.60 -3.04
C VAL A 65 10.40 -4.64 -2.13
N PHE A 66 10.40 -4.41 -0.81
CA PHE A 66 9.81 -5.32 0.18
C PHE A 66 8.34 -5.58 -0.09
N MET A 67 7.54 -4.52 -0.29
CA MET A 67 6.11 -4.64 -0.53
C MET A 67 5.77 -5.28 -1.89
N GLY A 68 6.63 -5.10 -2.90
CA GLY A 68 6.47 -5.68 -4.24
C GLY A 68 6.88 -7.15 -4.34
N MET A 69 7.67 -7.67 -3.39
CA MET A 69 8.13 -9.05 -3.41
C MET A 69 7.05 -10.05 -2.95
N PRO A 70 7.05 -11.29 -3.48
CA PRO A 70 6.28 -12.39 -2.89
C PRO A 70 6.90 -12.82 -1.55
N GLU A 71 6.10 -13.45 -0.68
CA GLU A 71 6.50 -13.78 0.70
C GLU A 71 7.85 -14.50 0.80
N HIS A 72 8.08 -15.55 0.01
CA HIS A 72 9.35 -16.30 0.05
C HIS A 72 10.59 -15.43 -0.25
N ARG A 73 10.46 -14.41 -1.12
CA ARG A 73 11.55 -13.47 -1.42
C ARG A 73 11.72 -12.43 -0.33
N ARG A 74 10.63 -12.02 0.35
CA ARG A 74 10.71 -11.14 1.51
C ARG A 74 11.50 -11.82 2.63
N LYS A 75 11.27 -13.11 2.90
CA LYS A 75 12.04 -13.88 3.89
C LYS A 75 13.54 -13.82 3.60
N ALA A 76 13.94 -14.22 2.40
CA ALA A 76 15.34 -14.18 1.97
C ALA A 76 15.95 -12.77 2.00
N TRP A 77 15.17 -11.75 1.64
CA TRP A 77 15.61 -10.36 1.73
C TRP A 77 15.84 -9.93 3.19
N MET A 78 14.92 -10.25 4.09
CA MET A 78 15.06 -9.96 5.53
C MET A 78 16.26 -10.68 6.14
N GLU A 79 16.49 -11.95 5.78
CA GLU A 79 17.68 -12.72 6.21
C GLU A 79 18.98 -12.03 5.77
N LYS A 80 19.02 -11.50 4.54
CA LYS A 80 20.19 -10.74 4.03
C LYS A 80 20.40 -9.41 4.76
N ILE A 81 19.34 -8.72 5.17
CA ILE A 81 19.42 -7.48 5.95
C ILE A 81 19.84 -7.76 7.39
N ALA A 82 19.34 -8.85 7.97
CA ALA A 82 19.64 -9.29 9.33
C ALA A 82 21.10 -9.74 9.46
N ASP A 83 21.59 -10.54 8.52
CA ASP A 83 22.97 -11.04 8.47
C ASP A 83 23.62 -10.64 7.14
N PRO A 84 24.19 -9.42 7.05
CA PRO A 84 25.00 -9.04 5.90
C PRO A 84 26.29 -9.87 5.96
N LYS A 85 26.28 -11.07 5.39
CA LYS A 85 27.51 -11.77 5.06
C LYS A 85 28.25 -10.91 4.04
N ASP A 86 29.35 -10.34 4.50
CA ASP A 86 30.32 -9.55 3.73
C ASP A 86 30.78 -10.31 2.47
#